data_AF-A0A5N5MBZ0-F1
#
_entry.id   AF-A0A5N5MBZ0-F1
#
_cell.length_a   1.000
_cell.length_b   1.000
_cell.length_c   1.000
_cell.angle_alpha   90.00
_cell.angle_beta   90.00
_cell.angle_gamma   90.00
#
_symmetry.space_group_name_H-M   'P 1'
#
loop_
_entity.id
_entity.type
_entity.pdbx_description
1 polymer ?
#
loop_
_entity_poly.entity_id
_entity_poly.type
_entity_poly.pdbx_seq_one_letter_code
_entity_poly.pdbx_strand_id
1 'polypeptide(L)'
;MARSQLLLSLFLFISISETISQSIIQLSRDHDDVYCSSWRFSEETNDVGYWDHVPSRCVSYVQDYMTGDGYRSDSEVVASYALGFAKTVEIAGDGKDAWVFDVDETLLSNLPYYALHGFGANSTREEVVITIFFGTIAEFTDRIDCSSPLKLSEPFDDLSFDEWVDLAEAPALQASLNLYKELKQLGFTVFMLTGRSEYQRNATVKNLQLEGYSDWERLILRESSDQGKPATLYKSQRRLELINEGYRIHGNSGDQWSDLSGFGVSERSFKLPNPLYYIP
;
A
#
# COMPACT_ATOMS: atom_id res chain seq x y z
N MET A 1 42.88 33.48 67.27
CA MET A 1 43.48 32.21 66.80
C MET A 1 42.33 31.25 66.53
N ALA A 2 42.02 30.96 65.25
CA ALA A 2 41.35 29.77 64.72
C ALA A 2 40.63 30.14 63.41
N ARG A 3 41.15 29.57 62.32
CA ARG A 3 40.58 29.56 60.96
C ARG A 3 39.51 28.47 60.87
N SER A 4 38.44 28.69 60.10
CA SER A 4 37.61 27.62 59.52
C SER A 4 36.95 28.17 58.25
N GLN A 5 37.69 28.17 57.14
CA GLN A 5 37.55 27.25 56.00
C GLN A 5 36.13 27.20 55.37
N LEU A 6 36.05 27.89 54.23
CA LEU A 6 35.09 27.73 53.15
C LEU A 6 34.92 26.24 52.78
N LEU A 7 33.68 25.79 52.64
CA LEU A 7 33.33 24.64 51.80
C LEU A 7 32.23 25.11 50.84
N LEU A 8 32.65 25.56 49.65
CA LEU A 8 31.77 25.63 48.48
C LEU A 8 31.58 24.18 48.01
N SER A 9 30.41 23.59 48.27
CA SER A 9 30.01 22.36 47.60
C SER A 9 29.59 22.69 46.17
N LEU A 10 30.52 22.56 45.23
CA LEU A 10 30.22 22.56 43.81
C LEU A 10 29.54 21.21 43.48
N PHE A 11 28.21 21.18 43.46
CA PHE A 11 27.47 20.06 42.88
C PHE A 11 27.67 20.09 41.37
N LEU A 12 28.65 19.32 40.89
CA LEU A 12 28.79 18.98 39.48
C LEU A 12 27.65 17.99 39.15
N PHE A 13 26.52 18.50 38.66
CA PHE A 13 25.52 17.65 38.00
C PHE A 13 26.15 17.11 36.73
N ILE A 14 26.64 15.88 36.80
CA ILE A 14 27.11 15.12 35.65
C ILE A 14 25.85 14.66 34.88
N SER A 15 25.42 15.47 33.91
CA SER A 15 24.35 15.16 32.96
C SER A 15 24.89 14.31 31.80
N ILE A 16 25.20 13.02 32.03
CA ILE A 16 25.69 12.11 30.96
C ILE A 16 24.65 11.04 30.56
N SER A 17 23.36 11.19 30.88
CA SER A 17 22.40 10.10 30.64
C SER A 17 21.50 10.23 29.39
N GLU A 18 21.45 11.37 28.71
CA GLU A 18 20.51 11.56 27.58
C GLU A 18 21.17 11.42 26.20
N THR A 19 22.44 11.81 26.05
CA THR A 19 23.13 11.84 24.74
C THR A 19 23.52 10.45 24.23
N ILE A 20 23.95 9.55 25.11
CA ILE A 20 24.35 8.18 24.71
C ILE A 20 23.14 7.38 24.22
N SER A 21 21.98 7.56 24.85
CA SER A 21 20.73 6.86 24.48
C SER A 21 20.25 7.28 23.09
N GLN A 22 20.23 8.58 22.80
CA GLN A 22 19.81 9.09 21.49
C GLN A 22 20.74 8.63 20.36
N SER A 23 22.07 8.66 20.56
CA SER A 23 23.01 8.21 19.54
C SER A 23 22.91 6.71 19.25
N ILE A 24 22.64 5.88 20.27
CA ILE A 24 22.44 4.43 20.09
C ILE A 24 21.11 4.16 19.36
N ILE A 25 20.03 4.85 19.74
CA ILE A 25 18.71 4.72 19.07
C ILE A 25 18.81 5.14 17.60
N GLN A 26 19.54 6.21 17.31
CA GLN A 26 19.75 6.67 15.94
C GLN A 26 20.60 5.68 15.15
N LEU A 27 21.66 5.13 15.72
CA LEU A 27 22.49 4.12 15.05
C LEU A 27 21.73 2.80 14.80
N SER A 28 20.89 2.36 15.75
CA SER A 28 20.04 1.19 15.55
C SER A 28 18.99 1.44 14.48
N ARG A 29 18.37 2.63 14.47
CA ARG A 29 17.42 3.05 13.43
C ARG A 29 18.08 3.08 12.06
N ASP A 30 19.26 3.69 11.92
CA ASP A 30 19.98 3.74 10.65
C ASP A 30 20.32 2.32 10.12
N HIS A 31 20.71 1.40 11.00
CA HIS A 31 20.97 0.01 10.63
C HIS A 31 19.69 -0.75 10.24
N ASP A 32 18.59 -0.51 10.96
CA ASP A 32 17.28 -1.07 10.64
C ASP A 32 16.76 -0.51 9.32
N ASP A 33 16.89 0.78 9.05
CA ASP A 33 16.45 1.43 7.81
C ASP A 33 17.19 0.84 6.59
N VAL A 34 18.51 0.61 6.69
CA VAL A 34 19.29 -0.04 5.62
C VAL A 34 18.84 -1.48 5.37
N TYR A 35 18.58 -2.23 6.43
CA TYR A 35 18.06 -3.59 6.29
C TYR A 35 16.65 -3.60 5.70
N CYS A 36 15.76 -2.74 6.19
CA CYS A 36 14.36 -2.69 5.81
C CYS A 36 14.16 -2.15 4.41
N SER A 37 15.01 -1.23 3.95
CA SER A 37 15.06 -0.85 2.53
C SER A 37 15.49 -2.02 1.65
N SER A 38 16.42 -2.85 2.11
CA SER A 38 16.88 -4.05 1.38
C SER A 38 15.79 -5.13 1.36
N TRP A 39 15.11 -5.36 2.48
CA TRP A 39 13.98 -6.28 2.57
C TRP A 39 12.84 -5.84 1.63
N ARG A 40 12.45 -4.55 1.67
CA ARG A 40 11.45 -3.98 0.74
C ARG A 40 11.84 -4.24 -0.70
N PHE A 41 13.07 -3.91 -1.08
CA PHE A 41 13.55 -4.19 -2.44
C PHE A 41 13.43 -5.68 -2.79
N SER A 42 13.80 -6.58 -1.88
CA SER A 42 13.71 -8.03 -2.11
C SER A 42 12.27 -8.56 -2.19
N GLU A 43 11.29 -7.97 -1.51
CA GLU A 43 9.89 -8.35 -1.73
C GLU A 43 9.38 -7.81 -3.07
N GLU A 44 9.75 -6.58 -3.44
CA GLU A 44 9.35 -5.98 -4.72
C GLU A 44 9.90 -6.76 -5.91
N THR A 45 11.10 -7.33 -5.80
CA THR A 45 11.70 -8.21 -6.82
C THR A 45 11.27 -9.67 -6.73
N ASN A 46 10.39 -10.01 -5.80
CA ASN A 46 9.91 -11.37 -5.51
C ASN A 46 11.01 -12.35 -5.03
N ASP A 47 12.14 -11.84 -4.54
CA ASP A 47 13.25 -12.67 -4.03
C ASP A 47 12.94 -13.23 -2.62
N VAL A 48 12.10 -12.54 -1.84
CA VAL A 48 11.65 -13.02 -0.52
C VAL A 48 10.79 -14.29 -0.65
N GLY A 49 10.05 -14.44 -1.76
CA GLY A 49 9.04 -15.48 -1.92
C GLY A 49 7.84 -15.24 -1.01
N TYR A 50 7.33 -16.31 -0.40
CA TYR A 50 6.19 -16.20 0.53
C TYR A 50 6.60 -15.53 1.84
N TRP A 51 5.86 -14.50 2.24
CA TRP A 51 5.88 -13.88 3.55
C TRP A 51 4.46 -13.53 4.00
N ASP A 52 4.24 -13.45 5.30
CA ASP A 52 2.91 -13.35 5.92
C ASP A 52 2.70 -12.08 6.75
N HIS A 53 3.78 -11.41 7.17
CA HIS A 53 3.73 -10.12 7.87
C HIS A 53 5.00 -9.31 7.67
N VAL A 54 4.89 -8.00 7.82
CA VAL A 54 6.05 -7.09 7.85
C VAL A 54 6.96 -7.47 9.02
N PRO A 55 8.27 -7.64 8.81
CA PRO A 55 9.20 -7.90 9.91
C PRO A 55 9.06 -6.83 10.99
N SER A 56 8.99 -7.25 12.26
CA SER A 56 8.75 -6.31 13.38
C SER A 56 9.73 -5.14 13.41
N ARG A 57 11.01 -5.38 13.06
CA ARG A 57 12.05 -4.35 12.95
C ARG A 57 11.84 -3.34 11.79
N CYS A 58 10.94 -3.63 10.86
CA CYS A 58 10.68 -2.82 9.66
C CYS A 58 9.35 -2.08 9.68
N VAL A 59 8.55 -2.21 10.74
CA VAL A 59 7.23 -1.56 10.83
C VAL A 59 7.35 -0.04 10.77
N SER A 60 8.29 0.54 11.52
CA SER A 60 8.56 1.99 11.47
C SER A 60 9.02 2.44 10.09
N TYR A 61 9.91 1.66 9.45
CA TYR A 61 10.37 1.93 8.10
C TYR A 61 9.22 1.89 7.08
N VAL A 62 8.33 0.88 7.15
CA VAL A 62 7.18 0.76 6.26
C VAL A 62 6.20 1.90 6.48
N GLN A 63 5.92 2.28 7.74
CA GLN A 63 5.11 3.44 8.06
C GLN A 63 5.70 4.72 7.43
N ASP A 64 7.00 4.98 7.64
CA ASP A 64 7.69 6.16 7.10
C ASP A 64 7.67 6.15 5.55
N TYR A 65 7.86 4.99 4.93
CA TYR A 65 7.82 4.84 3.48
C TYR A 65 6.42 5.10 2.89
N MET A 66 5.38 4.46 3.45
CA MET A 66 4.00 4.53 2.95
C MET A 66 3.36 5.90 3.16
N THR A 67 3.73 6.60 4.24
CA THR A 67 3.20 7.94 4.56
C THR A 67 4.07 9.08 4.03
N GLY A 68 5.31 8.79 3.63
CA GLY A 68 6.29 9.76 3.13
C GLY A 68 6.36 9.87 1.61
N ASP A 69 7.41 10.56 1.15
CA ASP A 69 7.64 10.83 -0.28
C ASP A 69 8.14 9.59 -1.05
N GLY A 70 8.66 8.58 -0.35
CA GLY A 70 9.22 7.37 -0.97
C GLY A 70 8.17 6.60 -1.77
N TYR A 71 7.04 6.25 -1.14
CA TYR A 71 5.95 5.55 -1.82
C TYR A 71 5.38 6.37 -2.98
N ARG A 72 5.13 7.67 -2.75
CA ARG A 72 4.65 8.59 -3.79
C ARG A 72 5.58 8.62 -5.00
N SER A 73 6.88 8.83 -4.77
CA SER A 73 7.89 8.90 -5.83
C SER A 73 7.95 7.58 -6.61
N ASP A 74 7.99 6.44 -5.93
CA ASP A 74 8.04 5.12 -6.58
C ASP A 74 6.79 4.89 -7.45
N SER A 75 5.59 5.19 -6.93
CA SER A 75 4.33 5.10 -7.70
C SER A 75 4.31 6.04 -8.91
N GLU A 76 4.79 7.28 -8.78
CA GLU A 76 4.88 8.25 -9.88
C GLU A 76 5.85 7.79 -10.97
N VAL A 77 6.99 7.21 -10.58
CA VAL A 77 7.96 6.65 -11.53
C VAL A 77 7.35 5.49 -12.31
N VAL A 78 6.67 4.56 -11.64
CA VAL A 78 5.98 3.44 -12.31
C VAL A 78 4.91 3.95 -13.27
N ALA A 79 4.08 4.89 -12.84
CA ALA A 79 3.06 5.52 -13.68
C ALA A 79 3.66 6.25 -14.89
N SER A 80 4.81 6.90 -14.72
CA SER A 80 5.51 7.58 -15.82
C SER A 80 6.04 6.61 -16.88
N TYR A 81 6.57 5.46 -16.46
CA TYR A 81 7.02 4.41 -17.38
C TYR A 81 5.84 3.72 -18.09
N ALA A 82 4.73 3.52 -17.38
CA ALA A 82 3.48 3.04 -17.96
C ALA A 82 2.96 3.98 -19.04
N LEU A 83 2.86 5.27 -18.74
CA LEU A 83 2.42 6.27 -19.71
C LEU A 83 3.39 6.38 -20.90
N GLY A 84 4.70 6.34 -20.64
CA GLY A 84 5.71 6.35 -21.69
C GLY A 84 5.55 5.19 -22.67
N PHE A 85 5.28 3.98 -22.16
CA PHE A 85 4.97 2.82 -22.99
C PHE A 85 3.63 2.98 -23.72
N ALA A 86 2.57 3.40 -23.02
CA ALA A 86 1.25 3.60 -23.60
C ALA A 86 1.29 4.51 -24.83
N LYS A 87 2.09 5.58 -24.78
CA LYS A 87 2.29 6.53 -25.90
C LYS A 87 3.01 5.93 -27.12
N THR A 88 3.62 4.76 -26.99
CA THR A 88 4.24 4.03 -28.12
C THR A 88 3.29 3.05 -28.81
N VAL A 89 2.13 2.78 -28.22
CA VAL A 89 1.15 1.84 -28.77
C VAL A 89 0.34 2.53 -29.86
N GLU A 90 0.23 1.88 -31.02
CA GLU A 90 -0.67 2.30 -32.09
C GLU A 90 -2.09 1.78 -31.82
N ILE A 91 -2.96 2.65 -31.30
CA ILE A 91 -4.38 2.30 -31.03
C ILE A 91 -5.14 2.11 -32.34
N ALA A 92 -5.75 0.93 -32.51
CA ALA A 92 -6.44 0.55 -33.74
C ALA A 92 -7.81 1.23 -33.91
N GLY A 93 -8.40 1.74 -32.82
CA GLY A 93 -9.69 2.43 -32.83
C GLY A 93 -10.92 1.50 -32.91
N ASP A 94 -10.74 0.20 -32.76
CA ASP A 94 -11.80 -0.82 -32.70
C ASP A 94 -12.31 -1.07 -31.26
N GLY A 95 -11.77 -0.34 -30.28
CA GLY A 95 -12.08 -0.49 -28.85
C GLY A 95 -11.48 -1.75 -28.22
N LYS A 96 -10.53 -2.41 -28.90
CA LYS A 96 -9.92 -3.66 -28.42
C LYS A 96 -8.53 -3.49 -27.82
N ASP A 97 -7.91 -2.32 -27.90
CA ASP A 97 -6.64 -2.02 -27.21
C ASP A 97 -6.90 -1.77 -25.72
N ALA A 98 -6.48 -2.71 -24.88
CA ALA A 98 -6.89 -2.79 -23.49
C ALA A 98 -5.76 -2.51 -22.50
N TRP A 99 -6.14 -1.92 -21.36
CA TRP A 99 -5.30 -1.81 -20.16
C TRP A 99 -6.04 -2.39 -18.96
N VAL A 100 -5.37 -3.24 -18.19
CA VAL A 100 -5.93 -3.87 -16.98
C VAL A 100 -5.31 -3.21 -15.74
N PHE A 101 -6.15 -2.85 -14.78
CA PHE A 101 -5.74 -2.39 -13.46
C PHE A 101 -6.24 -3.37 -12.39
N ASP A 102 -5.39 -3.69 -11.41
CA ASP A 102 -5.91 -4.08 -10.10
C ASP A 102 -6.56 -2.87 -9.37
N VAL A 103 -7.26 -3.07 -8.25
CA VAL A 103 -7.92 -2.01 -7.49
C VAL A 103 -7.21 -1.66 -6.19
N ASP A 104 -6.92 -2.64 -5.34
CA ASP A 104 -6.45 -2.42 -3.97
C ASP A 104 -4.94 -2.19 -3.97
N GLU A 105 -4.46 -1.12 -3.33
CA GLU A 105 -3.06 -0.65 -3.42
C GLU A 105 -2.58 -0.36 -4.86
N THR A 106 -3.50 -0.36 -5.83
CA THR A 106 -3.25 -0.02 -7.24
C THR A 106 -4.01 1.22 -7.69
N LEU A 107 -5.34 1.26 -7.55
CA LEU A 107 -6.18 2.43 -7.85
C LEU A 107 -6.65 3.15 -6.58
N LEU A 108 -6.99 2.37 -5.55
CA LEU A 108 -7.45 2.84 -4.24
C LEU A 108 -6.43 2.42 -3.19
N SER A 109 -6.12 3.31 -2.26
CA SER A 109 -5.22 3.02 -1.14
C SER A 109 -6.03 2.67 0.10
N ASN A 110 -5.79 1.48 0.64
CA ASN A 110 -6.30 1.03 1.93
C ASN A 110 -5.35 1.43 3.08
N LEU A 111 -4.39 2.33 2.84
CA LEU A 111 -3.48 2.85 3.85
C LEU A 111 -4.19 3.36 5.12
N PRO A 112 -5.36 4.02 5.08
CA PRO A 112 -6.08 4.39 6.31
C PRO A 112 -6.46 3.17 7.17
N TYR A 113 -6.85 2.06 6.55
CA TYR A 113 -7.08 0.81 7.26
C TYR A 113 -5.77 0.29 7.86
N TYR A 114 -4.71 0.14 7.07
CA TYR A 114 -3.43 -0.39 7.55
C TYR A 114 -2.77 0.48 8.63
N ALA A 115 -2.97 1.80 8.60
CA ALA A 115 -2.48 2.70 9.64
C ALA A 115 -3.12 2.43 11.02
N LEU A 116 -4.36 1.94 11.05
CA LEU A 116 -5.06 1.53 12.28
C LEU A 116 -4.73 0.09 12.71
N HIS A 117 -4.17 -0.72 11.81
CA HIS A 117 -3.88 -2.14 12.00
C HIS A 117 -2.36 -2.44 11.97
N GLY A 118 -1.52 -1.44 12.22
CA GLY A 118 -0.08 -1.62 12.44
C GLY A 118 0.74 -1.92 11.19
N PHE A 119 0.33 -1.41 10.02
CA PHE A 119 1.11 -1.43 8.77
C PHE A 119 1.58 -2.84 8.36
N GLY A 120 0.73 -3.86 8.52
CA GLY A 120 1.05 -5.24 8.11
C GLY A 120 1.88 -6.04 9.13
N ALA A 121 2.11 -5.50 10.34
CA ALA A 121 2.80 -6.19 11.41
C ALA A 121 1.92 -7.28 12.07
N ASN A 122 2.52 -8.43 12.41
CA ASN A 122 1.84 -9.42 13.24
C ASN A 122 1.83 -9.01 14.72
N SER A 123 0.71 -9.27 15.39
CA SER A 123 0.48 -8.98 16.80
C SER A 123 1.55 -9.61 17.70
N THR A 124 2.58 -8.85 18.08
CA THR A 124 3.44 -9.23 19.21
C THR A 124 3.74 -8.01 20.08
N ARG A 125 3.45 -8.17 21.37
CA ARG A 125 3.49 -7.16 22.44
C ARG A 125 4.75 -6.27 22.41
N GLU A 126 4.53 -4.97 22.46
CA GLU A 126 5.07 -4.12 23.54
C GLU A 126 3.95 -3.20 24.03
N GLU A 127 3.62 -3.28 25.32
CA GLU A 127 2.59 -2.45 25.96
C GLU A 127 3.02 -0.98 25.95
N VAL A 128 2.27 -0.11 25.28
CA VAL A 128 2.27 1.33 25.56
C VAL A 128 0.91 1.71 26.12
N VAL A 129 0.87 2.00 27.42
CA VAL A 129 -0.34 2.46 28.11
C VAL A 129 -0.62 3.91 27.71
N ILE A 130 -1.71 4.16 26.97
CA ILE A 130 -2.19 5.52 26.68
C ILE A 130 -3.51 5.76 27.43
N THR A 131 -3.57 6.85 28.19
CA THR A 131 -4.81 7.38 28.77
C THR A 131 -5.51 8.25 27.72
N ILE A 132 -6.73 7.91 27.31
CA ILE A 132 -7.50 8.66 26.30
C ILE A 132 -8.55 9.55 26.98
N PHE A 133 -8.56 10.84 26.64
CA PHE A 133 -9.68 11.75 26.94
C PHE A 133 -10.72 11.66 25.82
N PHE A 134 -11.99 11.39 26.16
CA PHE A 134 -13.08 11.30 25.18
C PHE A 134 -13.50 12.70 24.67
N GLY A 135 -13.46 12.90 23.35
CA GLY A 135 -13.99 14.04 22.61
C GLY A 135 -14.83 13.60 21.40
N THR A 136 -15.69 14.48 20.88
CA THR A 136 -16.74 14.18 19.87
C THR A 136 -16.23 14.03 18.43
N ILE A 137 -16.93 13.20 17.65
CA ILE A 137 -16.60 12.61 16.33
C ILE A 137 -16.32 13.63 15.19
N ALA A 138 -16.63 14.92 15.35
CA ALA A 138 -16.48 15.91 14.28
C ALA A 138 -15.05 16.44 14.06
N GLU A 139 -14.07 16.06 14.88
CA GLU A 139 -12.66 16.51 14.77
C GLU A 139 -11.71 15.43 14.19
N PHE A 140 -12.24 14.29 13.73
CA PHE A 140 -11.42 13.10 13.41
C PHE A 140 -10.73 13.15 12.04
N THR A 141 -11.16 13.99 11.09
CA THR A 141 -10.62 14.00 9.73
C THR A 141 -9.36 14.85 9.53
N ASP A 142 -9.00 15.73 10.47
CA ASP A 142 -7.82 16.62 10.35
C ASP A 142 -6.64 16.21 11.24
N ARG A 143 -6.72 15.08 11.96
CA ARG A 143 -5.67 14.61 12.88
C ARG A 143 -5.51 13.10 12.91
N ILE A 144 -5.26 12.46 11.76
CA ILE A 144 -4.49 11.22 11.82
C ILE A 144 -3.04 11.63 12.09
N ASP A 145 -2.74 11.78 13.38
CA ASP A 145 -1.39 11.98 13.86
C ASP A 145 -0.68 10.63 13.92
N CYS A 146 0.08 10.33 12.86
CA CYS A 146 0.94 9.16 12.76
C CYS A 146 2.07 9.12 13.82
N SER A 147 2.17 10.12 14.72
CA SER A 147 3.12 10.11 15.84
C SER A 147 2.56 9.54 17.15
N SER A 148 1.28 9.13 17.17
CA SER A 148 0.67 8.47 18.33
C SER A 148 1.13 7.01 18.47
N PRO A 149 1.33 6.48 19.71
CA PRO A 149 1.85 5.13 19.89
C PRO A 149 0.91 4.08 19.29
N LEU A 150 1.51 3.12 18.60
CA LEU A 150 0.86 2.00 17.92
C LEU A 150 -0.22 1.36 18.81
N LYS A 151 -1.45 1.34 18.31
CA LYS A 151 -2.45 0.37 18.78
C LYS A 151 -1.88 -1.04 18.57
N LEU A 152 -2.22 -1.97 19.45
CA LEU A 152 -1.95 -3.39 19.23
C LEU A 152 -2.38 -3.74 17.80
N SER A 153 -1.44 -4.17 16.95
CA SER A 153 -1.82 -4.70 15.64
C SER A 153 -2.58 -5.99 15.88
N GLU A 154 -3.78 -6.11 15.36
CA GLU A 154 -4.47 -7.40 15.25
C GLU A 154 -3.98 -8.09 13.97
N PRO A 155 -3.92 -9.43 13.92
CA PRO A 155 -3.69 -10.14 12.66
C PRO A 155 -4.66 -9.65 11.58
N PHE A 156 -4.27 -9.72 10.31
CA PHE A 156 -5.19 -9.39 9.23
C PHE A 156 -6.49 -10.21 9.37
N ASP A 157 -7.60 -9.51 9.56
CA ASP A 157 -8.92 -10.10 9.70
C ASP A 157 -9.75 -9.75 8.46
N ASP A 158 -10.02 -10.77 7.65
CA ASP A 158 -10.81 -10.67 6.42
C ASP A 158 -12.15 -9.94 6.68
N LEU A 159 -12.79 -10.18 7.84
CA LEU A 159 -14.07 -9.56 8.18
C LEU A 159 -13.91 -8.05 8.39
N SER A 160 -12.91 -7.63 9.16
CA SER A 160 -12.65 -6.21 9.40
C SER A 160 -12.26 -5.46 8.12
N PHE A 161 -11.51 -6.09 7.22
CA PHE A 161 -11.15 -5.50 5.93
C PHE A 161 -12.38 -5.41 5.01
N ASP A 162 -13.24 -6.44 5.00
CA ASP A 162 -14.48 -6.43 4.25
C ASP A 162 -15.43 -5.30 4.72
N GLU A 163 -15.51 -5.07 6.04
CA GLU A 163 -16.24 -3.93 6.61
C GLU A 163 -15.64 -2.59 6.17
N TRP A 164 -14.31 -2.46 6.11
CA TRP A 164 -13.63 -1.27 5.59
C TRP A 164 -13.98 -1.01 4.12
N VAL A 165 -13.96 -2.04 3.28
CA VAL A 165 -14.32 -1.94 1.86
C VAL A 165 -15.76 -1.45 1.69
N ASP A 166 -16.68 -1.92 2.53
CA ASP A 166 -18.10 -1.53 2.49
C ASP A 166 -18.35 -0.05 2.85
N LEU A 167 -17.43 0.61 3.56
CA LEU A 167 -17.51 2.05 3.82
C LEU A 167 -17.36 2.88 2.53
N ALA A 168 -16.59 2.37 1.56
CA ALA A 168 -16.26 3.05 0.30
C ALA A 168 -15.53 4.39 0.51
N GLU A 169 -14.55 4.42 1.42
CA GLU A 169 -13.79 5.61 1.83
C GLU A 169 -12.28 5.52 1.51
N ALA A 170 -11.83 4.53 0.75
CA ALA A 170 -10.42 4.39 0.38
C ALA A 170 -10.01 5.49 -0.62
N PRO A 171 -9.00 6.33 -0.33
CA PRO A 171 -8.59 7.41 -1.24
C PRO A 171 -7.94 6.89 -2.53
N ALA A 172 -7.99 7.67 -3.61
CA ALA A 172 -7.26 7.37 -4.83
C ALA A 172 -5.74 7.40 -4.64
N LEU A 173 -5.06 6.45 -5.29
CA LEU A 173 -3.64 6.57 -5.59
C LEU A 173 -3.43 7.55 -6.74
N GLN A 174 -2.96 8.76 -6.41
CA GLN A 174 -2.93 9.89 -7.34
C GLN A 174 -2.15 9.60 -8.63
N ALA A 175 -1.01 8.89 -8.54
CA ALA A 175 -0.20 8.50 -9.70
C ALA A 175 -1.00 7.61 -10.66
N SER A 176 -1.75 6.64 -10.13
CA SER A 176 -2.60 5.73 -10.89
C SER A 176 -3.82 6.43 -11.47
N LEU A 177 -4.44 7.36 -10.72
CA LEU A 177 -5.55 8.18 -11.24
C LEU A 177 -5.12 9.04 -12.44
N ASN A 178 -3.92 9.62 -12.37
CA ASN A 178 -3.36 10.40 -13.48
C ASN A 178 -3.10 9.50 -14.69
N LEU A 179 -2.46 8.34 -14.49
CA LEU A 179 -2.23 7.35 -15.55
C LEU A 179 -3.56 6.90 -16.19
N TYR A 180 -4.56 6.56 -15.37
CA TYR A 180 -5.88 6.13 -15.82
C TYR A 180 -6.51 7.16 -16.76
N LYS A 181 -6.51 8.44 -16.37
CA LYS A 181 -7.06 9.54 -17.18
C LYS A 181 -6.33 9.69 -18.50
N GLU A 182 -5.00 9.60 -18.49
CA GLU A 182 -4.18 9.68 -19.71
C GLU A 182 -4.44 8.49 -20.65
N LEU A 183 -4.53 7.27 -20.13
CA LEU A 183 -4.84 6.08 -20.92
C LEU A 183 -6.22 6.18 -21.60
N LYS A 184 -7.22 6.70 -20.87
CA LYS A 184 -8.54 6.98 -21.41
C LYS A 184 -8.48 8.01 -22.54
N GLN A 185 -7.68 9.07 -22.41
CA GLN A 185 -7.49 10.07 -23.47
C GLN A 185 -6.76 9.50 -24.69
N LEU A 186 -5.85 8.56 -24.49
CA LEU A 186 -5.17 7.83 -25.57
C LEU A 186 -6.09 6.84 -26.30
N GLY A 187 -7.27 6.53 -25.76
CA GLY A 187 -8.25 5.65 -26.38
C GLY A 187 -8.17 4.18 -25.95
N PHE A 188 -7.45 3.87 -24.85
CA PHE A 188 -7.46 2.53 -24.28
C PHE A 188 -8.81 2.19 -23.66
N THR A 189 -9.22 0.94 -23.87
CA THR A 189 -10.33 0.30 -23.16
C THR A 189 -9.81 -0.20 -21.81
N VAL A 190 -10.31 0.36 -20.71
CA VAL A 190 -9.78 0.08 -19.38
C VAL A 190 -10.64 -0.95 -18.64
N PHE A 191 -10.00 -1.98 -18.09
CA PHE A 191 -10.62 -3.00 -17.24
C PHE A 191 -10.09 -2.91 -15.81
N MET A 192 -10.96 -3.14 -14.85
CA MET A 192 -10.60 -3.30 -13.44
C MET A 192 -10.76 -4.77 -13.04
N LEU A 193 -9.73 -5.39 -12.49
CA LEU A 193 -9.67 -6.80 -12.12
C LEU A 193 -9.15 -6.95 -10.69
N THR A 194 -10.07 -7.12 -9.74
CA THR A 194 -9.77 -7.09 -8.30
C THR A 194 -9.96 -8.46 -7.64
N GLY A 195 -9.27 -8.67 -6.52
CA GLY A 195 -9.50 -9.79 -5.61
C GLY A 195 -10.77 -9.65 -4.75
N ARG A 196 -11.41 -8.48 -4.69
CA ARG A 196 -12.67 -8.27 -3.96
C ARG A 196 -13.78 -9.20 -4.45
N SER A 197 -14.73 -9.49 -3.57
CA SER A 197 -15.86 -10.38 -3.88
C SER A 197 -17.00 -9.62 -4.57
N GLU A 198 -17.77 -10.31 -5.42
CA GLU A 198 -18.91 -9.71 -6.16
C GLU A 198 -19.94 -9.00 -5.26
N TYR A 199 -20.11 -9.44 -4.01
CA TYR A 199 -21.04 -8.78 -3.09
C TYR A 199 -20.61 -7.33 -2.76
N GLN A 200 -19.32 -7.00 -2.85
CA GLN A 200 -18.74 -5.67 -2.62
C GLN A 200 -18.77 -4.78 -3.87
N ARG A 201 -19.38 -5.24 -4.97
CA ARG A 201 -19.43 -4.49 -6.25
C ARG A 201 -19.95 -3.08 -6.06
N ASN A 202 -21.05 -2.90 -5.33
CA ASN A 202 -21.67 -1.59 -5.15
C ASN A 202 -20.78 -0.62 -4.36
N ALA A 203 -20.16 -1.09 -3.27
CA ALA A 203 -19.23 -0.30 -2.48
C ALA A 203 -17.98 0.08 -3.30
N THR A 204 -17.43 -0.89 -4.04
CA THR A 204 -16.25 -0.68 -4.91
C THR A 204 -16.54 0.34 -6.02
N VAL A 205 -17.67 0.22 -6.73
CA VAL A 205 -18.09 1.18 -7.75
C VAL A 205 -18.27 2.58 -7.17
N LYS A 206 -18.95 2.68 -6.02
CA LYS A 206 -19.15 3.95 -5.32
C LYS A 206 -17.81 4.61 -4.98
N ASN A 207 -16.87 3.85 -4.40
CA ASN A 207 -15.57 4.37 -4.00
C ASN A 207 -14.78 4.87 -5.21
N LEU A 208 -14.68 4.07 -6.28
CA LEU A 208 -13.98 4.44 -7.51
C LEU A 208 -14.54 5.73 -8.13
N GLN A 209 -15.87 5.87 -8.17
CA GLN A 209 -16.52 7.08 -8.69
C GLN A 209 -16.25 8.32 -7.83
N LEU A 210 -16.30 8.18 -6.50
CA LEU A 210 -16.00 9.27 -5.58
C LEU A 210 -14.55 9.77 -5.75
N GLU A 211 -13.62 8.84 -5.97
CA GLU A 211 -12.20 9.13 -6.16
C GLU A 211 -11.85 9.54 -7.61
N GLY A 212 -12.85 9.72 -8.47
CA GLY A 212 -12.68 10.32 -9.79
C GLY A 212 -12.32 9.34 -10.91
N TYR A 213 -12.51 8.04 -10.71
CA TYR A 213 -12.48 7.04 -11.77
C TYR A 213 -13.88 6.93 -12.41
N SER A 214 -13.94 6.94 -13.74
CA SER A 214 -15.19 6.77 -14.49
C SER A 214 -14.92 6.12 -15.85
N ASP A 215 -15.97 5.59 -16.47
CA ASP A 215 -15.93 5.08 -17.85
C ASP A 215 -14.98 3.88 -18.08
N TRP A 216 -14.78 3.03 -17.08
CA TRP A 216 -14.17 1.71 -17.30
C TRP A 216 -15.15 0.81 -18.08
N GLU A 217 -14.59 -0.14 -18.84
CA GLU A 217 -15.38 -1.08 -19.65
C GLU A 217 -16.05 -2.14 -18.77
N ARG A 218 -15.27 -2.82 -17.92
CA ARG A 218 -15.80 -3.76 -16.92
C ARG A 218 -14.99 -3.71 -15.63
N LEU A 219 -15.72 -3.84 -14.52
CA LEU A 219 -15.20 -4.19 -13.21
C LEU A 219 -15.46 -5.68 -12.96
N ILE A 220 -14.38 -6.45 -12.86
CA ILE A 220 -14.37 -7.91 -12.70
C ILE A 220 -13.99 -8.21 -11.25
N LEU A 221 -14.92 -8.80 -10.48
CA LEU A 221 -14.71 -9.23 -9.09
C LEU A 221 -14.75 -10.76 -9.01
N ARG A 222 -14.41 -11.31 -7.84
CA ARG A 222 -14.51 -12.74 -7.58
C ARG A 222 -15.95 -13.17 -7.39
N GLU A 223 -16.36 -14.18 -8.15
CA GLU A 223 -17.65 -14.83 -7.97
C GLU A 223 -17.57 -15.91 -6.90
N SER A 224 -18.72 -16.44 -6.47
CA SER A 224 -18.76 -17.60 -5.58
C SER A 224 -18.05 -18.83 -6.16
N SER A 225 -18.00 -18.95 -7.49
CA SER A 225 -17.26 -19.99 -8.22
C SER A 225 -15.74 -19.85 -8.12
N ASP A 226 -15.23 -18.71 -7.67
CA ASP A 226 -13.81 -18.40 -7.51
C ASP A 226 -13.28 -18.63 -6.09
N GLN A 227 -14.14 -19.06 -5.16
CA GLN A 227 -13.74 -19.35 -3.78
C GLN A 227 -12.61 -20.39 -3.74
N GLY A 228 -11.56 -20.08 -2.98
CA GLY A 228 -10.37 -20.93 -2.84
C GLY A 228 -9.42 -20.92 -4.04
N LYS A 229 -9.73 -20.20 -5.14
CA LYS A 229 -8.79 -20.08 -6.26
C LYS A 229 -7.65 -19.11 -5.90
N PRO A 230 -6.37 -19.51 -6.09
CA PRO A 230 -5.24 -18.60 -5.95
C PRO A 230 -5.41 -17.34 -6.82
N ALA A 231 -4.93 -16.19 -6.34
CA ALA A 231 -5.07 -14.91 -7.04
C ALA A 231 -4.45 -14.96 -8.44
N THR A 232 -3.23 -15.50 -8.55
CA THR A 232 -2.54 -15.69 -9.82
C THR A 232 -3.38 -16.48 -10.83
N LEU A 233 -4.05 -17.56 -10.39
CA LEU A 233 -4.88 -18.40 -11.26
C LEU A 233 -6.17 -17.66 -11.67
N TYR A 234 -6.88 -17.07 -10.71
CA TYR A 234 -8.11 -16.31 -10.95
C TYR A 234 -7.85 -15.17 -11.95
N LYS A 235 -6.86 -14.32 -11.68
CA LYS A 235 -6.56 -13.16 -12.54
C LYS A 235 -6.08 -13.58 -13.93
N SER A 236 -5.28 -14.65 -14.02
CA SER A 236 -4.90 -15.23 -15.31
C SER A 236 -6.09 -15.70 -16.14
N GLN A 237 -7.07 -16.36 -15.52
CA GLN A 237 -8.31 -16.80 -16.20
C GLN A 237 -9.08 -15.60 -16.73
N ARG A 238 -9.28 -14.57 -15.91
CA ARG A 238 -10.02 -13.37 -16.33
C ARG A 238 -9.32 -12.60 -17.46
N ARG A 239 -7.99 -12.48 -17.44
CA ARG A 239 -7.26 -11.87 -18.57
C ARG A 239 -7.33 -12.71 -19.83
N LEU A 240 -7.28 -14.05 -19.71
CA LEU A 240 -7.45 -14.94 -20.87
C LEU A 240 -8.86 -14.82 -21.47
N GLU A 241 -9.90 -14.65 -20.66
CA GLU A 241 -11.26 -14.35 -21.13
C GLU A 241 -11.28 -13.06 -21.97
N LEU A 242 -10.65 -11.97 -21.50
CA LEU A 242 -10.53 -10.73 -22.28
C LEU A 242 -9.85 -10.97 -23.64
N ILE A 243 -8.75 -11.72 -23.67
CA ILE A 243 -8.02 -12.05 -24.90
C ILE A 243 -8.91 -12.86 -25.86
N ASN A 244 -9.65 -13.85 -25.34
CA ASN A 244 -10.56 -14.67 -26.13
C ASN A 244 -11.76 -13.87 -26.68
N GLU A 245 -12.15 -12.78 -26.01
CA GLU A 245 -13.12 -11.80 -26.51
C GLU A 245 -12.53 -10.80 -27.52
N GLY A 246 -11.25 -10.97 -27.89
CA GLY A 246 -10.55 -10.20 -28.90
C GLY A 246 -9.85 -8.94 -28.40
N TYR A 247 -9.74 -8.72 -27.08
CA TYR A 247 -8.96 -7.61 -26.53
C TYR A 247 -7.45 -7.88 -26.65
N ARG A 248 -6.69 -6.83 -26.98
CA ARG A 248 -5.23 -6.78 -26.98
C ARG A 248 -4.78 -6.10 -25.70
N ILE A 249 -4.33 -6.87 -24.72
CA ILE A 249 -3.90 -6.31 -23.43
C ILE A 249 -2.47 -5.79 -23.57
N HIS A 250 -2.32 -4.48 -23.78
CA HIS A 250 -1.00 -3.87 -23.90
C HIS A 250 -0.34 -3.67 -22.52
N GLY A 251 -1.12 -3.18 -21.56
CA GLY A 251 -0.63 -2.87 -20.21
C GLY A 251 -1.42 -3.56 -19.12
N ASN A 252 -0.72 -4.00 -18.07
CA ASN A 252 -1.32 -4.42 -16.80
C ASN A 252 -0.61 -3.71 -15.65
N SER A 253 -1.37 -3.01 -14.81
CA SER A 253 -0.85 -2.34 -13.60
C SER A 253 -1.44 -3.01 -12.35
N GLY A 254 -0.59 -3.34 -11.38
CA GLY A 254 -0.98 -4.03 -10.16
C GLY A 254 0.11 -3.95 -9.11
N ASP A 255 -0.24 -4.05 -7.84
CA ASP A 255 0.67 -3.95 -6.70
C ASP A 255 1.22 -5.32 -6.27
N GLN A 256 0.68 -6.42 -6.78
CA GLN A 256 1.17 -7.77 -6.50
C GLN A 256 1.69 -8.46 -7.77
N TRP A 257 2.67 -9.35 -7.60
CA TRP A 257 3.11 -10.20 -8.72
C TRP A 257 2.00 -11.13 -9.21
N SER A 258 1.04 -11.51 -8.36
CA SER A 258 -0.14 -12.28 -8.72
C SER A 258 -1.09 -11.54 -9.69
N ASP A 259 -0.98 -10.21 -9.80
CA ASP A 259 -1.73 -9.41 -10.79
C ASP A 259 -1.11 -9.47 -12.17
N LEU A 260 0.19 -9.73 -12.24
CA LEU A 260 1.03 -9.46 -13.41
C LEU A 260 1.59 -10.72 -14.06
N SER A 261 1.52 -11.85 -13.35
CA SER A 261 2.13 -13.12 -13.74
C SER A 261 1.08 -14.22 -13.99
N GLY A 262 1.56 -15.41 -14.38
CA GLY A 262 0.72 -16.52 -14.82
C GLY A 262 0.53 -16.53 -16.34
N PHE A 263 -0.70 -16.70 -16.80
CA PHE A 263 -1.04 -16.71 -18.23
C PHE A 263 -2.01 -15.58 -18.59
N GLY A 264 -2.24 -15.35 -19.89
CA GLY A 264 -2.98 -14.18 -20.36
C GLY A 264 -2.33 -12.86 -19.93
N VAL A 265 -0.99 -12.83 -19.88
CA VAL A 265 -0.23 -11.65 -19.48
C VAL A 265 -0.32 -10.58 -20.56
N SER A 266 -0.27 -9.32 -20.14
CA SER A 266 -0.17 -8.16 -21.04
C SER A 266 1.18 -8.12 -21.77
N GLU A 267 1.28 -7.32 -22.84
CA GLU A 267 2.56 -7.05 -23.49
C GLU A 267 3.60 -6.44 -22.53
N ARG A 268 3.15 -5.58 -21.60
CA ARG A 268 4.00 -5.04 -20.53
C ARG A 268 3.27 -4.90 -19.19
N SER A 269 3.89 -5.45 -18.15
CA SER A 269 3.41 -5.36 -16.77
C SER A 269 4.09 -4.23 -16.00
N PHE A 270 3.36 -3.58 -15.10
CA PHE A 270 3.82 -2.46 -14.27
C PHE A 270 3.48 -2.74 -12.79
N LYS A 271 4.50 -3.11 -12.01
CA LYS A 271 4.40 -3.41 -10.58
C LYS A 271 4.42 -2.11 -9.76
N LEU A 272 3.32 -1.83 -9.08
CA LEU A 272 3.28 -0.79 -8.05
C LEU A 272 3.90 -1.32 -6.76
N PRO A 273 4.54 -0.46 -5.95
CA PRO A 273 5.11 -0.89 -4.69
C PRO A 273 4.01 -1.24 -3.69
N ASN A 274 4.21 -2.29 -2.88
CA ASN A 274 3.34 -2.59 -1.74
C ASN A 274 4.03 -3.47 -0.67
N PRO A 275 4.65 -2.84 0.34
CA PRO A 275 5.25 -3.55 1.46
C PRO A 275 4.25 -3.91 2.58
N LEU A 276 2.95 -3.62 2.44
CA LEU A 276 1.96 -3.83 3.52
C LEU A 276 1.53 -5.30 3.65
N TYR A 277 1.47 -6.03 2.54
CA TYR A 277 1.04 -7.42 2.48
C TYR A 277 1.51 -8.12 1.21
N TYR A 278 1.39 -9.44 1.19
CA TYR A 278 1.74 -10.28 0.05
C TYR A 278 0.61 -11.23 -0.34
N ILE A 279 0.32 -11.31 -1.63
CA ILE A 279 -0.66 -12.23 -2.21
C ILE A 279 0.02 -13.19 -3.20
N PRO A 280 0.10 -14.50 -2.89
CA PRO A 280 0.71 -15.51 -3.75
C PRO A 280 -0.08 -15.81 -5.05
#